data_AF-A0A9R1BAG1-F1
#
_entry.id   AF-A0A9R1BAG1-F1
#
_cell.length_a   1.000
_cell.length_b   1.000
_cell.length_c   1.000
_cell.angle_alpha   90.00
_cell.angle_beta   90.00
_cell.angle_gamma   90.00
#
_symmetry.space_group_name_H-M   'P 1'
#
loop_
_entity.id
_entity.type
_entity.pdbx_description
1 polymer ?
#
loop_
_entity_poly.entity_id
_entity_poly.type
_entity_poly.pdbx_seq_one_letter_code
_entity_poly.pdbx_strand_id
1 'polypeptide(L)'
;MKKIQQKTETNPLLVLRQAKRGVTPNIGVKTRRNKKGSTQKVPIEIGSKQGRALAIRWLLEAFQKRPGRNMAFKLNSKLVDAAKGSGVPYAKRKRLIEWQRQIELLHNFINP
;
A
#
# COMPACT_ATOMS: atom_id res chain seq x y z
N MET A 1 -17.74 11.48 2.00
CA MET A 1 -17.91 11.95 0.61
C MET A 1 -18.17 13.46 0.52
N LYS A 2 -19.26 14.01 1.10
CA LYS A 2 -19.53 15.48 1.09
C LYS A 2 -18.33 16.35 1.55
N LYS A 3 -17.69 15.98 2.67
CA LYS A 3 -16.50 16.68 3.20
C LYS A 3 -15.24 16.59 2.33
N ILE A 4 -15.15 15.59 1.44
CA ILE A 4 -14.02 15.45 0.53
C ILE A 4 -14.23 16.38 -0.66
N GLN A 5 -15.43 16.33 -1.23
CA GLN A 5 -15.83 17.21 -2.32
C GLN A 5 -15.68 18.69 -1.95
N GLN A 6 -16.08 19.07 -0.72
CA GLN A 6 -15.88 20.43 -0.19
C GLN A 6 -14.40 20.84 -0.02
N LYS A 7 -13.48 19.89 0.15
CA LYS A 7 -12.05 20.18 0.42
C LYS A 7 -11.15 20.08 -0.80
N THR A 8 -11.58 19.34 -1.82
CA THR A 8 -10.75 19.01 -2.98
C THR A 8 -11.38 19.43 -4.28
N GLU A 9 -12.62 19.96 -4.27
CA GLU A 9 -13.41 20.41 -5.44
C GLU A 9 -13.51 19.37 -6.56
N THR A 10 -13.14 18.14 -6.26
CA THR A 10 -13.02 17.03 -7.20
C THR A 10 -14.00 15.94 -6.79
N ASN A 11 -14.41 15.16 -7.78
CA ASN A 11 -15.35 14.07 -7.56
C ASN A 11 -14.75 13.09 -6.53
N PRO A 12 -15.40 12.88 -5.37
CA PRO A 12 -14.86 12.04 -4.30
C PRO A 12 -14.67 10.57 -4.74
N LEU A 13 -15.38 10.11 -5.78
CA LEU A 13 -15.17 8.81 -6.39
C LEU A 13 -13.85 8.73 -7.17
N LEU A 14 -13.40 9.82 -7.79
CA LEU A 14 -12.09 9.87 -8.44
C LEU A 14 -10.97 9.83 -7.41
N VAL A 15 -11.08 10.62 -6.34
CA VAL A 15 -10.14 10.63 -5.22
C VAL A 15 -10.01 9.23 -4.61
N LEU A 16 -11.14 8.54 -4.40
CA LEU A 16 -11.15 7.16 -3.90
C LEU A 16 -10.46 6.18 -4.86
N ARG A 17 -10.75 6.28 -6.17
CA ARG A 17 -10.12 5.42 -7.18
C ARG A 17 -8.62 5.64 -7.27
N GLN A 18 -8.17 6.90 -7.20
CA GLN A 18 -6.76 7.27 -7.22
C GLN A 18 -6.03 6.75 -5.97
N ALA A 19 -6.59 7.01 -4.79
CA ALA A 19 -6.05 6.49 -3.53
C ALA A 19 -5.95 4.96 -3.55
N LYS A 20 -7.01 4.26 -3.98
CA LYS A 20 -7.00 2.80 -4.11
C LYS A 20 -5.91 2.33 -5.08
N ARG A 21 -5.80 2.93 -6.26
CA ARG A 21 -4.82 2.54 -7.28
C ARG A 21 -3.38 2.71 -6.78
N GLY A 22 -3.09 3.79 -6.07
CA GLY A 22 -1.74 4.01 -5.57
C GLY A 22 -1.41 3.23 -4.29
N VAL A 23 -2.39 2.78 -3.51
CA VAL A 23 -2.13 1.84 -2.40
C VAL A 23 -2.06 0.38 -2.87
N THR A 24 -2.69 0.03 -3.99
CA THR A 24 -2.75 -1.37 -4.47
C THR A 24 -1.36 -1.92 -4.79
N PRO A 25 -0.86 -2.90 -4.02
CA PRO A 25 0.39 -3.57 -4.34
C PRO A 25 0.17 -4.63 -5.43
N ASN A 26 1.15 -4.76 -6.31
CA ASN A 26 1.35 -5.88 -7.23
C ASN A 26 2.35 -6.90 -6.69
N ILE A 27 3.01 -6.58 -5.57
CA ILE A 27 4.08 -7.37 -4.95
C ILE A 27 3.71 -7.64 -3.50
N GLY A 28 3.86 -8.88 -3.08
CA GLY A 28 3.69 -9.33 -1.71
C GLY A 28 4.99 -9.93 -1.16
N VAL A 29 4.91 -10.37 0.09
CA VAL A 29 6.01 -11.10 0.74
C VAL A 29 5.48 -12.46 1.13
N LYS A 30 6.18 -13.52 0.71
CA LYS A 30 5.94 -14.87 1.19
C LYS A 30 7.14 -15.34 2.00
N THR A 31 6.87 -15.89 3.16
CA THR A 31 7.89 -16.53 3.98
C THR A 31 8.29 -17.85 3.33
N ARG A 32 9.58 -18.06 3.07
CA ARG A 32 10.15 -19.30 2.54
C ARG A 32 11.32 -19.73 3.41
N ARG A 33 11.47 -21.03 3.61
CA ARG A 33 12.63 -21.61 4.28
C ARG A 33 13.68 -21.93 3.22
N ASN A 34 14.90 -21.44 3.41
CA ASN A 34 15.99 -21.69 2.47
C ASN A 34 16.69 -23.03 2.78
N LYS A 35 17.55 -23.48 1.85
CA LYS A 35 18.32 -24.73 1.99
C LYS A 35 19.28 -24.75 3.18
N LYS A 36 19.65 -23.58 3.72
CA LYS A 36 20.48 -23.43 4.93
C LYS A 36 19.65 -23.40 6.23
N GLY A 37 18.36 -23.74 6.16
CA GLY A 37 17.48 -23.89 7.31
C GLY A 37 16.88 -22.58 7.85
N SER A 38 17.29 -21.41 7.35
CA SER A 38 16.79 -20.11 7.81
C SER A 38 15.53 -19.67 7.05
N THR A 39 14.65 -18.99 7.78
CA THR A 39 13.37 -18.50 7.27
C THR A 39 13.55 -17.09 6.74
N GLN A 40 13.35 -16.91 5.44
CA GLN A 40 13.50 -15.63 4.76
C GLN A 40 12.17 -15.16 4.17
N LYS A 41 12.03 -13.84 4.10
CA LYS A 41 10.95 -13.18 3.36
C LYS A 41 11.41 -13.12 1.90
N VAL A 42 10.58 -13.62 0.99
CA VAL A 42 10.85 -13.60 -0.46
C VAL A 42 9.73 -12.79 -1.15
N PRO A 43 10.07 -11.82 -2.01
CA PRO A 43 9.09 -11.07 -2.78
C PRO A 43 8.40 -12.01 -3.76
N ILE A 44 7.09 -11.87 -3.89
CA ILE A 44 6.31 -12.61 -4.88
C ILE A 44 5.36 -11.64 -5.57
N GLU A 45 5.12 -11.87 -6.85
CA GLU A 45 4.03 -11.20 -7.55
C GLU A 45 2.69 -11.70 -7.02
N ILE A 46 1.74 -10.78 -6.84
CA ILE A 46 0.40 -11.08 -6.35
C ILE A 46 -0.64 -10.69 -7.39
N GLY A 47 -1.68 -11.51 -7.49
CA GLY A 47 -2.78 -11.25 -8.42
C GLY A 47 -3.60 -10.01 -8.05
N SER A 48 -4.29 -9.43 -9.03
CA SER A 48 -5.08 -8.20 -8.88
C SER A 48 -6.13 -8.27 -7.76
N LYS A 49 -6.77 -9.44 -7.55
CA LYS A 49 -7.74 -9.68 -6.47
C LYS A 49 -7.09 -9.57 -5.09
N GLN A 50 -5.92 -10.18 -4.91
CA GLN A 50 -5.17 -10.16 -3.66
C GLN A 50 -4.61 -8.76 -3.37
N GLY A 51 -4.06 -8.08 -4.39
CA GLY A 51 -3.60 -6.71 -4.28
C GLY A 51 -4.72 -5.75 -3.83
N ARG A 52 -5.92 -5.86 -4.42
CA ARG A 52 -7.09 -5.06 -4.00
C ARG A 52 -7.47 -5.31 -2.54
N ALA A 53 -7.47 -6.58 -2.11
CA ALA A 53 -7.78 -6.93 -0.72
C ALA A 53 -6.75 -6.36 0.27
N LEU A 54 -5.45 -6.47 -0.05
CA LEU A 54 -4.38 -5.87 0.76
C LEU A 54 -4.48 -4.35 0.82
N ALA A 55 -4.83 -3.70 -0.30
CA ALA A 55 -5.00 -2.25 -0.35
C ALA A 55 -6.08 -1.77 0.62
N ILE A 56 -7.25 -2.43 0.60
CA ILE A 56 -8.37 -2.13 1.50
C ILE A 56 -7.95 -2.37 2.95
N ARG A 57 -7.28 -3.49 3.24
CA ARG A 57 -6.80 -3.81 4.59
C ARG A 57 -5.82 -2.75 5.12
N TRP A 58 -4.84 -2.33 4.32
CA TRP A 58 -3.88 -1.29 4.74
C TRP A 58 -4.52 0.08 4.92
N LEU A 59 -5.51 0.42 4.09
CA LEU A 59 -6.28 1.64 4.26
C LEU A 59 -7.06 1.62 5.59
N LEU A 60 -7.77 0.52 5.88
CA LEU A 60 -8.52 0.35 7.13
C LEU A 60 -7.61 0.41 8.36
N GLU A 61 -6.47 -0.31 8.35
CA GLU A 61 -5.47 -0.26 9.42
C GLU A 61 -4.95 1.17 9.64
N ALA A 62 -4.68 1.90 8.55
CA ALA A 62 -4.19 3.27 8.63
C ALA A 62 -5.25 4.26 9.13
N PHE A 63 -6.54 3.99 8.90
CA PHE A 63 -7.64 4.79 9.45
C PHE A 63 -7.82 4.56 10.95
N GLN A 64 -7.72 3.31 11.41
CA GLN A 64 -7.90 2.96 12.83
C GLN A 64 -6.78 3.52 13.71
N LYS A 65 -5.52 3.46 13.25
CA LYS A 65 -4.35 3.90 14.04
C LYS A 65 -4.23 5.41 14.24
N ARG A 66 -5.05 6.23 13.59
CA ARG A 66 -4.95 7.70 13.71
C ARG A 66 -5.65 8.21 14.97
N PRO A 67 -5.04 9.10 15.77
CA PRO A 67 -5.75 9.77 16.86
C PRO A 67 -6.85 10.69 16.32
N GLY A 68 -7.98 10.80 17.05
CA GLY A 68 -9.10 11.66 16.67
C GLY A 68 -10.47 11.09 17.08
N ARG A 69 -11.46 11.97 17.24
CA ARG A 69 -12.76 11.64 17.86
C ARG A 69 -13.78 11.00 16.91
N ASN A 70 -13.76 11.33 15.63
CA ASN A 70 -14.74 10.84 14.65
C ASN A 70 -14.09 10.04 13.51
N MET A 71 -14.55 8.80 13.31
CA MET A 71 -14.07 7.88 12.28
C MET A 71 -14.22 8.47 10.86
N ALA A 72 -15.33 9.17 10.60
CA ALA A 72 -15.60 9.82 9.31
C ALA A 72 -14.58 10.92 9.00
N PHE A 73 -14.11 11.65 10.01
CA PHE A 73 -13.08 12.67 9.82
C PHE A 73 -11.72 12.05 9.49
N LYS A 74 -11.33 11.00 10.22
CA LYS A 74 -10.09 10.26 9.95
C LYS A 74 -10.08 9.70 8.52
N LEU A 75 -11.19 9.10 8.09
CA LEU A 75 -11.32 8.52 6.75
C LEU A 75 -11.22 9.58 5.65
N ASN A 76 -11.93 10.71 5.78
CA ASN A 76 -11.88 11.77 4.79
C ASN A 76 -10.47 12.37 4.64
N SER A 77 -9.81 12.71 5.76
CA SER A 77 -8.45 13.26 5.69
C SER A 77 -7.48 12.25 5.07
N LYS A 78 -7.57 10.98 5.46
CA LYS A 78 -6.63 9.99 4.99
C LYS A 78 -6.86 9.60 3.53
N LEU A 79 -8.09 9.70 3.02
CA LEU A 79 -8.37 9.53 1.60
C LEU A 79 -7.71 10.63 0.76
N VAL A 80 -7.76 11.87 1.24
CA VAL A 80 -7.08 13.01 0.58
C VAL A 80 -5.57 12.81 0.62
N ASP A 81 -5.00 12.45 1.77
CA ASP A 81 -3.57 12.15 1.90
C ASP A 81 -3.14 11.02 0.95
N ALA A 82 -3.93 9.95 0.89
CA ALA A 82 -3.68 8.83 0.00
C ALA A 82 -3.80 9.24 -1.47
N ALA A 83 -4.79 10.03 -1.86
CA ALA A 83 -4.90 10.49 -3.26
C ALA A 83 -3.69 11.34 -3.70
N LYS A 84 -3.08 12.09 -2.76
CA LYS A 84 -1.83 12.83 -2.97
C LYS A 84 -0.57 11.95 -3.01
N GLY A 85 -0.70 10.63 -2.91
CA GLY A 85 0.43 9.71 -2.93
C GLY A 85 1.18 9.63 -1.60
N SER A 86 0.56 10.07 -0.50
CA SER A 86 1.21 10.20 0.79
C SER A 86 0.61 9.26 1.85
N GLY A 87 1.39 9.00 2.89
CA GLY A 87 0.96 8.27 4.08
C GLY A 87 1.42 6.81 4.15
N VAL A 88 1.14 6.21 5.31
CA VAL A 88 1.63 4.87 5.69
C VAL A 88 1.33 3.78 4.64
N PRO A 89 0.14 3.70 4.02
CA PRO A 89 -0.14 2.66 3.02
C PRO A 89 0.71 2.81 1.74
N TYR A 90 0.96 4.05 1.29
CA TYR A 90 1.83 4.32 0.15
C TYR A 90 3.29 4.01 0.45
N ALA A 91 3.79 4.44 1.62
CA ALA A 91 5.14 4.13 2.06
C ALA A 91 5.36 2.62 2.17
N LYS A 92 4.36 1.87 2.66
CA LYS A 92 4.39 0.41 2.75
C LYS A 92 4.48 -0.24 1.36
N ARG A 93 3.69 0.22 0.38
CA ARG A 93 3.80 -0.24 -1.01
C ARG A 93 5.17 0.08 -1.60
N LYS A 94 5.64 1.32 -1.45
CA LYS A 94 6.92 1.78 -2.01
C LYS A 94 8.08 0.94 -1.50
N ARG A 95 8.12 0.69 -0.19
CA ARG A 95 9.14 -0.17 0.44
C ARG A 95 9.16 -1.59 -0.15
N LEU A 96 7.99 -2.17 -0.46
CA LEU A 96 7.95 -3.50 -1.09
C LEU A 96 8.53 -3.49 -2.50
N ILE A 97 8.25 -2.44 -3.28
CA ILE A 97 8.80 -2.27 -4.63
C ILE A 97 10.32 -2.07 -4.57
N GLU A 98 10.79 -1.17 -3.70
CA GLU A 98 12.22 -0.93 -3.49
C GLU A 98 12.94 -2.20 -3.03
N TRP A 99 12.32 -2.97 -2.13
CA TRP A 99 12.88 -4.22 -1.65
C TRP A 99 12.97 -5.31 -2.73
N GLN A 100 11.97 -5.43 -3.61
CA GLN A 100 12.07 -6.31 -4.78
C GLN A 100 13.20 -5.87 -5.70
N ARG A 101 13.28 -4.57 -6.01
CA ARG A 101 14.35 -4.03 -6.87
C ARG A 101 15.73 -4.32 -6.31
N GLN A 102 15.91 -4.18 -5.00
CA GLN A 102 17.17 -4.53 -4.33
C GLN A 102 17.52 -6.01 -4.52
N ILE A 103 16.53 -6.91 -4.41
CA ILE A 103 16.73 -8.36 -4.57
C ILE A 103 17.08 -8.70 -6.03
N GLU A 104 16.42 -8.09 -7.01
CA GLU A 104 16.75 -8.25 -8.43
C GLU A 104 18.18 -7.77 -8.73
N LEU A 105 18.58 -6.62 -8.18
CA LEU A 105 19.96 -6.12 -8.31
C LEU A 105 20.98 -7.09 -7.71
N LEU A 106 20.70 -7.64 -6.51
CA LEU A 106 21.57 -8.64 -5.89
C LEU A 106 21.63 -9.94 -6.71
N HIS A 107 20.51 -10.37 -7.28
CA HIS A 107 20.46 -11.56 -8.12
C HIS A 107 21.31 -11.38 -9.39
N ASN A 108 21.15 -10.25 -10.10
CA ASN A 108 21.93 -9.95 -11.30
C ASN A 108 23.42 -9.76 -11.01
N PHE A 109 23.77 -9.28 -9.81
CA PHE A 109 25.17 -9.17 -9.39
C PHE A 109 25.81 -10.53 -9.12
N ILE A 110 25.04 -11.49 -8.59
CA ILE A 110 25.53 -12.84 -8.27
C ILE A 110 25.54 -13.74 -9.52
N ASN A 111 24.57 -13.55 -10.44
CA ASN A 111 24.43 -14.29 -11.69
C ASN A 111 24.50 -13.30 -12.88
N PRO A 112 25.71 -12.91 -13.32
CA PRO A 112 25.90 -12.00 -14.45
C PRO A 112 25.50 -12.63 -15.79
#